data_AF-A0A538HG55-F1
#
_entry.id   AF-A0A538HG55-F1
#
_cell.length_a   1.000
_cell.length_b   1.000
_cell.length_c   1.000
_cell.angle_alpha   90.00
_cell.angle_beta   90.00
_cell.angle_gamma   90.00
#
_symmetry.space_group_name_H-M   'P 1'
#
loop_
_entity.id
_entity.type
_entity.pdbx_description
1 polymer ?
#
loop_
_entity_poly.entity_id
_entity_poly.type
_entity_poly.pdbx_seq_one_letter_code
_entity_poly.pdbx_strand_id
1 'polypeptide(L)'
;MRLPIAPSPTTATTLTRPRLLPLPRGPFGQREFRLLFLGRTTSLVGNAFANVALAFAVLDLTGSKADLGYVLAARSVPLVVFLLAGGIWSDRLPRHHVMVGSNVASGLTQVAVAALLLSGHARIWHLATLAALNGASAAFFFPASTGIVPQTVPRPMLQSANALLRLGLNSSFIGGAALGGLVVGATSPGVGIAVDAASFLLAAAFIGAMRMPAALRMEGSSFVGELREGWHEFSSRPWLWAIVAQFGVVNAVEQGAENVLGPAIAKAHFGGATGWGLILTAQSVGLIVGGLVLLRFRPDRLLLAATLGFLLTIPFLLVLSVPTALAGVVAGAAVAGIGIEVFGILWDTTIQQEIAQEKLSRVSAYDGLGSVALIPLGLAVAGPVAQAAGTRPTILGAAALSLGATLAVLLSRDVRTIRRS
;
A
#
# COMPACT_ATOMS: atom_id res chain seq x y z
N MET A 1 9.10 -3.71 91.52
CA MET A 1 8.67 -2.74 90.50
C MET A 1 9.85 -2.48 89.58
N ARG A 2 9.96 -3.23 88.47
CA ARG A 2 11.06 -3.14 87.48
C ARG A 2 10.50 -2.45 86.24
N LEU A 3 11.09 -1.32 85.84
CA LEU A 3 10.74 -0.62 84.59
C LEU A 3 11.38 -1.34 83.38
N PRO A 4 10.73 -1.37 82.20
CA PRO A 4 11.28 -2.00 81.00
C PRO A 4 12.27 -1.07 80.26
N ILE A 5 13.33 -1.71 79.75
CA ILE A 5 14.40 -1.12 78.94
C ILE A 5 13.87 -0.85 77.52
N ALA A 6 14.18 0.33 76.96
CA ALA A 6 13.82 0.72 75.60
C ALA A 6 14.55 -0.12 74.53
N PRO A 7 13.91 -0.43 73.37
CA PRO A 7 14.56 -1.16 72.29
C PRO A 7 15.54 -0.28 71.49
N SER A 8 16.63 -0.89 71.03
CA SER A 8 17.70 -0.31 70.21
C SER A 8 17.19 0.10 68.82
N PRO A 9 17.79 1.12 68.17
CA PRO A 9 17.37 1.53 66.83
C PRO A 9 17.75 0.46 65.79
N THR A 10 16.73 0.02 65.07
CA THR A 10 16.76 -0.96 63.99
C THR A 10 17.69 -0.53 62.86
N THR A 11 18.49 -1.48 62.39
CA THR A 11 19.40 -1.41 61.24
C THR A 11 18.71 -0.78 60.03
N ALA A 12 19.24 0.34 59.54
CA ALA A 12 18.74 0.99 58.33
C ALA A 12 18.94 0.09 57.12
N THR A 13 17.85 -0.51 56.63
CA THR A 13 17.80 -1.24 55.37
C THR A 13 18.24 -0.31 54.24
N THR A 14 19.44 -0.53 53.72
CA THR A 14 19.97 0.20 52.59
C THR A 14 19.09 -0.12 51.37
N LEU A 15 18.20 0.79 51.00
CA LEU A 15 17.41 0.69 49.77
C LEU A 15 18.38 0.76 48.59
N THR A 16 18.72 -0.40 48.03
CA THR A 16 19.45 -0.52 46.77
C THR A 16 18.68 0.26 45.72
N ARG A 17 19.22 1.41 45.29
CA ARG A 17 18.63 2.20 44.20
C ARG A 17 18.41 1.27 43.00
N PRO A 18 17.22 1.23 42.39
CA PRO A 18 17.02 0.44 41.18
C PRO A 18 18.04 0.92 40.15
N ARG A 19 18.88 -0.01 39.68
CA ARG A 19 19.74 0.23 38.51
C ARG A 19 18.81 0.70 37.40
N LEU A 20 18.88 1.98 37.05
CA LEU A 20 18.24 2.52 35.86
C LEU A 20 18.79 1.73 34.68
N LEU A 21 18.04 0.72 34.22
CA LEU A 21 18.34 0.04 32.96
C LEU A 21 18.43 1.14 31.90
N PRO A 22 19.50 1.18 31.08
CA PRO A 22 19.62 2.18 30.04
C PRO A 22 18.34 2.14 29.20
N LEU A 23 17.72 3.30 28.99
CA LEU A 23 16.51 3.45 28.18
C LEU A 23 16.70 2.61 26.91
N PRO A 24 15.79 1.67 26.60
CA PRO A 24 15.95 0.84 25.43
C PRO A 24 16.11 1.78 24.23
N ARG A 25 17.28 1.73 23.59
CA ARG A 25 17.49 2.44 22.32
C ARG A 25 16.31 2.01 21.44
N GLY A 26 15.50 2.97 20.99
CA GLY A 26 14.27 2.72 20.22
C GLY A 26 14.52 1.83 18.98
N PRO A 27 13.54 1.54 18.13
CA PRO A 27 13.75 0.59 17.01
C PRO A 27 15.02 0.88 16.17
N PHE A 28 15.38 2.15 15.97
CA PHE A 28 16.64 2.54 15.31
C PHE A 28 17.94 2.19 16.05
N GLY A 29 17.89 1.78 17.32
CA GLY A 29 19.01 1.17 18.02
C GLY A 29 19.37 -0.22 17.49
N GLN A 30 18.42 -0.91 16.85
CA GLN A 30 18.62 -2.22 16.25
C GLN A 30 19.14 -2.06 14.81
N ARG A 31 20.34 -2.58 14.54
CA ARG A 31 20.99 -2.48 13.22
C ARG A 31 20.12 -3.06 12.11
N GLU A 32 19.55 -4.23 12.34
CA GLU A 32 18.75 -4.96 11.34
C GLU A 32 17.44 -4.23 11.03
N PHE A 33 16.82 -3.60 12.04
CA PHE A 33 15.65 -2.74 11.83
C PHE A 33 16.00 -1.50 11.01
N ARG A 34 17.12 -0.83 11.30
CA ARG A 34 17.59 0.33 10.51
C ARG A 34 17.78 -0.03 9.04
N LEU A 35 18.44 -1.14 8.76
CA LEU A 35 18.68 -1.61 7.39
C LEU A 35 17.37 -1.93 6.67
N LEU A 36 16.44 -2.62 7.35
CA LEU A 36 15.11 -2.88 6.83
C LEU A 36 14.33 -1.58 6.54
N PHE A 37 14.34 -0.64 7.49
CA PHE A 37 13.66 0.65 7.36
C PHE A 37 14.20 1.45 6.18
N LEU A 38 15.52 1.57 6.06
CA LEU A 38 16.17 2.26 4.95
C LEU A 38 15.85 1.57 3.63
N GLY A 39 16.02 0.25 3.54
CA GLY A 39 15.73 -0.51 2.33
C GLY A 39 14.29 -0.31 1.84
N ARG A 40 13.30 -0.49 2.72
CA ARG A 40 11.88 -0.34 2.36
C ARG A 40 11.55 1.10 1.95
N THR A 41 11.97 2.08 2.75
CA THR A 41 11.66 3.50 2.49
C THR A 41 12.29 3.95 1.18
N THR A 42 13.56 3.59 0.93
CA THR A 42 14.24 3.91 -0.34
C THR A 42 13.51 3.31 -1.54
N SER A 43 13.15 2.03 -1.51
CA SER A 43 12.40 1.41 -2.62
C SER A 43 11.00 1.99 -2.80
N LEU A 44 10.34 2.43 -1.73
CA LEU A 44 9.00 3.04 -1.81
C LEU A 44 9.06 4.43 -2.44
N VAL A 45 10.08 5.23 -2.12
CA VAL A 45 10.32 6.52 -2.79
C VAL A 45 10.53 6.31 -4.29
N GLY A 46 11.38 5.35 -4.68
CA GLY A 46 11.58 5.02 -6.09
C GLY A 46 10.31 4.59 -6.81
N ASN A 47 9.51 3.72 -6.19
CA ASN A 47 8.24 3.27 -6.79
C ASN A 47 7.29 4.43 -7.07
N ALA A 48 7.25 5.43 -6.18
CA ALA A 48 6.43 6.62 -6.40
C ALA A 48 6.89 7.41 -7.64
N PHE A 49 8.20 7.50 -7.89
CA PHE A 49 8.74 8.06 -9.14
C PHE A 49 8.33 7.22 -10.34
N ALA A 50 8.49 5.89 -10.26
CA ALA A 50 8.17 5.00 -11.37
C ALA A 50 6.68 5.00 -11.73
N ASN A 51 5.78 5.15 -10.75
CA ASN A 51 4.35 5.23 -11.03
C ASN A 51 4.02 6.45 -11.91
N VAL A 52 4.62 7.61 -11.62
CA VAL A 52 4.47 8.80 -12.48
C VAL A 52 5.21 8.59 -13.81
N ALA A 53 6.48 8.21 -13.74
CA ALA A 53 7.34 8.08 -14.92
C ALA A 53 6.79 7.09 -15.94
N LEU A 54 6.37 5.89 -15.52
CA LEU A 54 5.83 4.88 -16.43
C LEU A 54 4.55 5.36 -17.12
N ALA A 55 3.68 6.08 -16.40
CA ALA A 55 2.47 6.64 -16.98
C ALA A 55 2.78 7.64 -18.11
N PHE A 56 3.67 8.59 -17.85
CA PHE A 56 4.07 9.59 -18.85
C PHE A 56 4.93 9.00 -19.96
N ALA A 57 5.80 8.02 -19.67
CA ALA A 57 6.57 7.30 -20.69
C ALA A 57 5.67 6.64 -21.74
N VAL A 58 4.63 5.92 -21.31
CA VAL A 58 3.71 5.26 -22.24
C VAL A 58 2.89 6.29 -23.03
N LEU A 59 2.39 7.32 -22.35
CA LEU A 59 1.63 8.40 -23.00
C LEU A 59 2.48 9.23 -23.96
N ASP A 60 3.77 9.42 -23.71
CA ASP A 60 4.72 10.10 -24.60
C ASP A 60 5.05 9.24 -25.82
N LEU A 61 5.20 7.93 -25.61
CA LEU A 61 5.54 6.98 -26.66
C LEU A 61 4.39 6.74 -27.65
N THR A 62 3.14 6.69 -27.15
CA THR A 62 1.99 6.19 -27.94
C THR A 62 0.84 7.19 -28.06
N GLY A 63 0.73 8.14 -27.14
CA GLY A 63 -0.48 8.97 -26.98
C GLY A 63 -1.73 8.19 -26.53
N SER A 64 -1.61 6.89 -26.26
CA SER A 64 -2.74 5.99 -26.05
C SER A 64 -3.00 5.70 -24.58
N LYS A 65 -4.23 5.99 -24.14
CA LYS A 65 -4.73 5.60 -22.80
C LYS A 65 -4.86 4.08 -22.67
N ALA A 66 -5.19 3.39 -23.77
CA ALA A 66 -5.31 1.93 -23.78
C ALA A 66 -3.95 1.26 -23.52
N ASP A 67 -2.90 1.74 -24.18
CA ASP A 67 -1.55 1.22 -24.01
C ASP A 67 -1.04 1.40 -22.58
N LEU A 68 -1.35 2.54 -21.95
CA LEU A 68 -1.07 2.76 -20.53
C LEU A 68 -1.80 1.75 -19.65
N GLY A 69 -3.10 1.58 -19.86
CA GLY A 69 -3.91 0.59 -19.15
C GLY A 69 -3.35 -0.83 -19.27
N TYR A 70 -2.94 -1.24 -20.47
CA TYR A 70 -2.35 -2.55 -20.72
C TYR A 70 -1.00 -2.76 -20.03
N VAL A 71 -0.11 -1.76 -20.02
CA VAL A 71 1.17 -1.86 -19.31
C VAL A 71 0.97 -1.98 -17.79
N LEU A 72 0.06 -1.17 -17.23
CA LEU A 72 -0.25 -1.25 -15.80
C LEU A 72 -0.93 -2.56 -15.43
N ALA A 73 -1.84 -3.06 -16.27
CA ALA A 73 -2.46 -4.36 -16.11
C ALA A 73 -1.41 -5.48 -16.21
N ALA A 74 -0.47 -5.40 -17.15
CA ALA A 74 0.62 -6.38 -17.31
C ALA A 74 1.48 -6.49 -16.05
N ARG A 75 1.69 -5.39 -15.30
CA ARG A 75 2.31 -5.41 -13.97
C ARG A 75 1.40 -6.05 -12.91
N SER A 76 0.12 -5.68 -12.91
CA SER A 76 -0.82 -6.06 -11.86
C SER A 76 -1.21 -7.54 -11.90
N VAL A 77 -1.41 -8.13 -13.09
CA VAL A 77 -1.78 -9.55 -13.27
C VAL A 77 -0.81 -10.49 -12.53
N PRO A 78 0.51 -10.51 -12.83
CA PRO A 78 1.43 -11.42 -12.15
C PRO A 78 1.57 -11.09 -10.67
N LEU A 79 1.46 -9.82 -10.27
CA LEU A 79 1.45 -9.45 -8.86
C LEU A 79 0.32 -10.17 -8.11
N VAL A 80 -0.91 -10.08 -8.62
CA VAL A 80 -2.09 -10.71 -8.01
C VAL A 80 -2.00 -12.23 -8.05
N VAL A 81 -1.66 -12.81 -9.21
CA VAL A 81 -1.59 -14.27 -9.42
C VAL A 81 -0.54 -14.91 -8.51
N PHE A 82 0.63 -14.28 -8.39
CA PHE A 82 1.73 -14.83 -7.58
C PHE A 82 1.72 -14.38 -6.12
N LEU A 83 0.78 -13.53 -5.69
CA LEU A 83 0.74 -13.00 -4.31
C LEU A 83 0.68 -14.14 -3.28
N LEU A 84 -0.20 -15.11 -3.50
CA LEU A 84 -0.33 -16.29 -2.64
C LEU A 84 0.94 -17.16 -2.67
N ALA A 85 1.52 -17.35 -3.86
CA ALA A 85 2.77 -18.09 -4.01
C ALA A 85 3.92 -17.40 -3.25
N GLY A 86 3.99 -16.07 -3.31
CA GLY A 86 4.96 -15.26 -2.59
C GLY A 86 4.95 -15.52 -1.09
N GLY A 87 3.75 -15.69 -0.50
CA GLY A 87 3.58 -16.08 0.90
C GLY A 87 4.30 -17.39 1.21
N ILE A 88 4.02 -18.44 0.43
CA ILE A 88 4.59 -19.79 0.60
C ILE A 88 6.12 -19.75 0.56
N TRP A 89 6.67 -19.11 -0.47
CA TRP A 89 8.13 -19.05 -0.64
C TRP A 89 8.79 -18.21 0.46
N SER A 90 8.12 -17.17 0.95
CA SER A 90 8.61 -16.34 2.05
C SER A 90 8.67 -17.06 3.41
N ASP A 91 7.93 -18.16 3.57
CA ASP A 91 7.99 -19.00 4.77
C ASP A 91 9.00 -20.15 4.65
N ARG A 92 9.29 -20.59 3.42
CA ARG A 92 10.25 -21.68 3.15
C ARG A 92 11.68 -21.21 2.99
N LEU A 93 11.89 -19.97 2.58
CA LEU A 93 13.20 -19.38 2.36
C LEU A 93 13.50 -18.29 3.41
N PRO A 94 14.78 -17.99 3.69
CA PRO A 94 15.12 -16.82 4.49
C PRO A 94 14.53 -15.55 3.89
N ARG A 95 13.63 -14.88 4.62
CA ARG A 95 12.85 -13.72 4.13
C ARG A 95 13.73 -12.61 3.53
N HIS A 96 14.87 -12.33 4.15
CA HIS A 96 15.80 -11.31 3.63
C HIS A 96 16.36 -11.69 2.25
N HIS A 97 16.67 -12.97 1.97
CA HIS A 97 17.11 -13.40 0.64
C HIS A 97 16.03 -13.24 -0.41
N VAL A 98 14.78 -13.57 -0.08
CA VAL A 98 13.63 -13.35 -0.97
C VAL A 98 13.49 -11.87 -1.30
N MET A 99 13.57 -11.00 -0.28
CA MET A 99 13.51 -9.55 -0.46
C MET A 99 14.67 -9.01 -1.31
N VAL A 100 15.91 -9.47 -1.09
CA VAL A 100 17.06 -9.08 -1.94
C VAL A 100 16.83 -9.52 -3.37
N GLY A 101 16.45 -10.78 -3.60
CA GLY A 101 16.18 -11.31 -4.95
C GLY A 101 15.10 -10.50 -5.68
N SER A 102 13.99 -10.21 -5.00
CA SER A 102 12.93 -9.35 -5.53
C SER A 102 13.42 -7.94 -5.87
N ASN A 103 14.19 -7.30 -4.97
CA ASN A 103 14.71 -5.96 -5.24
C ASN A 103 15.73 -5.93 -6.38
N VAL A 104 16.58 -6.96 -6.51
CA VAL A 104 17.51 -7.06 -7.63
C VAL A 104 16.76 -7.27 -8.94
N ALA A 105 15.78 -8.18 -8.99
CA ALA A 105 14.96 -8.41 -10.18
C ALA A 105 14.18 -7.15 -10.58
N SER A 106 13.55 -6.47 -9.61
CA SER A 106 12.88 -5.19 -9.84
C SER A 106 13.86 -4.11 -10.30
N GLY A 107 15.04 -4.00 -9.69
CA GLY A 107 16.08 -3.05 -10.10
C GLY A 107 16.54 -3.30 -11.54
N LEU A 108 16.82 -4.55 -11.93
CA LEU A 108 17.26 -4.90 -13.28
C LEU A 108 16.17 -4.64 -14.33
N THR A 109 14.91 -4.96 -14.03
CA THR A 109 13.79 -4.63 -14.93
C THR A 109 13.66 -3.12 -15.13
N GLN A 110 13.80 -2.32 -14.06
CA GLN A 110 13.76 -0.86 -14.16
C GLN A 110 15.00 -0.28 -14.87
N VAL A 111 16.20 -0.85 -14.67
CA VAL A 111 17.40 -0.46 -15.46
C VAL A 111 17.13 -0.67 -16.95
N ALA A 112 16.56 -1.80 -17.33
CA ALA A 112 16.23 -2.09 -18.73
C ALA A 112 15.19 -1.10 -19.29
N VAL A 113 14.13 -0.79 -18.53
CA VAL A 113 13.14 0.22 -18.93
C VAL A 113 13.78 1.60 -19.08
N ALA A 114 14.57 2.05 -18.10
CA ALA A 114 15.27 3.32 -18.16
C ALA A 114 16.21 3.41 -19.37
N ALA A 115 17.00 2.37 -19.62
CA ALA A 115 17.91 2.33 -20.78
C ALA A 115 17.16 2.41 -22.10
N LEU A 116 16.03 1.70 -22.25
CA LEU A 116 15.19 1.75 -23.44
C LEU A 116 14.56 3.13 -23.66
N LEU A 117 14.08 3.77 -22.58
CA LEU A 117 13.48 5.11 -22.66
C LEU A 117 14.52 6.18 -22.99
N LEU A 118 15.67 6.16 -22.29
CA LEU A 118 16.73 7.16 -22.47
C LEU A 118 17.46 7.01 -23.81
N SER A 119 17.55 5.79 -24.35
CA SER A 119 18.12 5.56 -25.69
C SER A 119 17.12 5.82 -26.83
N GLY A 120 15.83 6.05 -26.54
CA GLY A 120 14.80 6.24 -27.55
C GLY A 120 14.33 4.96 -28.26
N HIS A 121 14.71 3.78 -27.79
CA HIS A 121 14.34 2.48 -28.40
C HIS A 121 13.17 1.78 -27.71
N ALA A 122 12.52 2.43 -26.75
CA ALA A 122 11.38 1.89 -26.05
C ALA A 122 10.22 1.58 -27.01
N ARG A 123 9.58 0.42 -26.80
CA ARG A 123 8.37 -0.02 -27.49
C ARG A 123 7.38 -0.49 -26.44
N ILE A 124 6.09 -0.44 -26.74
CA ILE A 124 5.07 -0.75 -25.74
C ILE A 124 5.18 -2.16 -25.18
N TRP A 125 5.53 -3.15 -26.02
CA TRP A 125 5.70 -4.53 -25.57
C TRP A 125 6.91 -4.69 -24.65
N HIS A 126 8.00 -3.93 -24.85
CA HIS A 126 9.13 -3.92 -23.91
C HIS A 126 8.67 -3.49 -22.52
N LEU A 127 7.90 -2.39 -22.46
CA LEU A 127 7.38 -1.84 -21.20
C LEU A 127 6.40 -2.82 -20.53
N ALA A 128 5.49 -3.42 -21.30
CA ALA A 128 4.53 -4.39 -20.78
C ALA A 128 5.23 -5.65 -20.23
N THR A 129 6.19 -6.22 -20.96
CA THR A 129 6.93 -7.41 -20.52
C THR A 129 7.77 -7.12 -19.28
N LEU A 130 8.52 -6.02 -19.26
CA LEU A 130 9.34 -5.65 -18.11
C LEU A 130 8.48 -5.30 -16.88
N ALA A 131 7.34 -4.64 -17.08
CA ALA A 131 6.37 -4.36 -16.04
C ALA A 131 5.77 -5.65 -15.45
N ALA A 132 5.50 -6.67 -16.28
CA ALA A 132 5.05 -7.98 -15.82
C ALA A 132 6.10 -8.69 -14.95
N LEU A 133 7.36 -8.68 -15.37
CA LEU A 133 8.47 -9.24 -14.58
C LEU A 133 8.66 -8.50 -13.24
N ASN A 134 8.50 -7.18 -13.25
CA ASN A 134 8.54 -6.36 -12.05
C ASN A 134 7.38 -6.69 -11.10
N GLY A 135 6.16 -6.83 -11.62
CA GLY A 135 4.96 -7.23 -10.87
C GLY A 135 5.09 -8.61 -10.23
N ALA A 136 5.63 -9.58 -10.96
CA ALA A 136 5.95 -10.90 -10.43
C ALA A 136 6.94 -10.81 -9.26
N SER A 137 8.01 -10.01 -9.42
CA SER A 137 9.03 -9.81 -8.38
C SER A 137 8.45 -9.18 -7.11
N ALA A 138 7.52 -8.23 -7.27
CA ALA A 138 6.82 -7.56 -6.16
C ALA A 138 5.94 -8.53 -5.35
N ALA A 139 5.33 -9.53 -5.99
CA ALA A 139 4.48 -10.52 -5.32
C ALA A 139 5.21 -11.30 -4.21
N PHE A 140 6.51 -11.56 -4.40
CA PHE A 140 7.35 -12.23 -3.39
C PHE A 140 7.86 -11.28 -2.31
N PHE A 141 8.03 -9.99 -2.63
CA PHE A 141 8.59 -9.00 -1.72
C PHE A 141 7.65 -8.70 -0.55
N PHE A 142 6.37 -8.44 -0.81
CA PHE A 142 5.39 -8.03 0.20
C PHE A 142 5.27 -9.00 1.39
N PRO A 143 4.99 -10.30 1.20
CA PRO A 143 4.84 -11.22 2.32
C PRO A 143 6.14 -11.40 3.11
N ALA A 144 7.29 -11.48 2.41
CA ALA A 144 8.59 -11.55 3.06
C ALA A 144 8.89 -10.30 3.90
N SER A 145 8.54 -9.12 3.37
CA SER A 145 8.75 -7.82 4.02
C SER A 145 7.90 -7.62 5.28
N THR A 146 6.72 -8.23 5.36
CA THR A 146 5.88 -8.16 6.56
C THR A 146 6.41 -9.15 7.61
N GLY A 147 6.72 -10.38 7.20
CA GLY A 147 7.17 -11.44 8.10
C GLY A 147 8.57 -11.25 8.69
N ILE A 148 9.39 -10.37 8.12
CA ILE A 148 10.75 -10.11 8.61
C ILE A 148 10.79 -9.13 9.79
N VAL A 149 9.78 -8.26 9.96
CA VAL A 149 9.78 -7.20 10.99
C VAL A 149 9.99 -7.77 12.40
N PRO A 150 9.29 -8.84 12.83
CA PRO A 150 9.46 -9.40 14.17
C PRO A 150 10.84 -10.02 14.44
N GLN A 151 11.63 -10.26 13.39
CA GLN A 151 12.99 -10.77 13.50
C GLN A 151 14.02 -9.65 13.68
N THR A 152 13.64 -8.39 13.45
CA THR A 152 14.56 -7.24 13.50
C THR A 152 14.54 -6.48 14.82
N VAL A 153 13.49 -6.66 15.64
CA VAL A 153 13.32 -5.98 16.92
C VAL A 153 12.72 -6.92 17.98
N PRO A 154 13.03 -6.70 19.28
CA PRO A 154 12.35 -7.40 20.38
C PRO A 154 10.83 -7.15 20.40
N ARG A 155 10.06 -8.13 20.92
CA ARG A 155 8.59 -8.07 21.01
C ARG A 155 8.03 -6.75 21.59
N PRO A 156 8.57 -6.20 22.70
CA PRO A 156 8.06 -4.94 23.27
C PRO A 156 8.21 -3.72 22.34
N MET A 157 9.05 -3.80 21.31
CA MET A 157 9.33 -2.71 20.38
C MET A 157 8.58 -2.84 19.05
N LEU A 158 7.80 -3.91 18.85
CA LEU A 158 7.13 -4.19 17.57
C LEU A 158 6.14 -3.09 17.18
N GLN A 159 5.39 -2.56 18.14
CA GLN A 159 4.45 -1.47 17.87
C GLN A 159 5.17 -0.22 17.36
N SER A 160 6.24 0.20 18.05
CA SER A 160 7.06 1.34 17.64
C SER A 160 7.74 1.11 16.29
N ALA A 161 8.23 -0.10 16.04
CA ALA A 161 8.84 -0.49 14.76
C ALA A 161 7.83 -0.40 13.60
N ASN A 162 6.63 -0.93 13.77
CA ASN A 162 5.56 -0.83 12.77
C ASN A 162 5.11 0.61 12.56
N ALA A 163 5.01 1.42 13.62
CA ALA A 163 4.68 2.83 13.51
C ALA A 163 5.70 3.60 12.67
N LEU A 164 7.00 3.36 12.89
CA LEU A 164 8.06 3.96 12.08
C LEU A 164 7.99 3.50 10.63
N LEU A 165 7.81 2.20 10.37
CA LEU A 165 7.68 1.68 9.00
C LEU A 165 6.49 2.30 8.26
N ARG A 166 5.35 2.48 8.92
CA ARG A 166 4.16 3.13 8.35
C ARG A 166 4.40 4.61 8.08
N LEU A 167 5.09 5.31 8.98
CA LEU A 167 5.52 6.69 8.75
C LEU A 167 6.43 6.79 7.52
N GLY A 168 7.44 5.91 7.41
CA GLY A 168 8.31 5.84 6.25
C GLY A 168 7.56 5.61 4.95
N LEU A 169 6.56 4.72 4.95
CA LEU A 169 5.70 4.46 3.79
C LEU A 169 4.91 5.71 3.37
N ASN A 170 4.20 6.34 4.30
CA ASN A 170 3.39 7.53 3.99
C ASN A 170 4.26 8.71 3.54
N SER A 171 5.39 8.94 4.21
CA SER A 171 6.36 9.98 3.80
C SER A 171 6.95 9.70 2.42
N SER A 172 7.18 8.43 2.08
CA SER A 172 7.68 8.03 0.76
C SER A 172 6.66 8.29 -0.34
N PHE A 173 5.38 8.03 -0.11
CA PHE A 173 4.33 8.34 -1.07
C PHE A 173 4.19 9.86 -1.29
N ILE A 174 4.13 10.64 -0.21
CA ILE A 174 3.99 12.10 -0.27
C ILE A 174 5.20 12.72 -0.98
N GLY A 175 6.40 12.47 -0.45
CA GLY A 175 7.63 13.04 -0.99
C GLY A 175 7.96 12.49 -2.37
N GLY A 176 7.77 11.19 -2.57
CA GLY A 176 8.07 10.51 -3.83
C GLY A 176 7.14 10.91 -4.97
N ALA A 177 5.83 11.10 -4.73
CA ALA A 177 4.92 11.59 -5.77
C ALA A 177 5.22 13.04 -6.17
N ALA A 178 5.50 13.91 -5.19
CA ALA A 178 5.88 15.30 -5.43
C ALA A 178 7.18 15.39 -6.24
N LEU A 179 8.24 14.74 -5.74
CA LEU A 179 9.56 14.75 -6.39
C LEU A 179 9.54 14.01 -7.72
N GLY A 180 8.80 12.89 -7.83
CA GLY A 180 8.63 12.14 -9.05
C GLY A 180 7.94 12.95 -10.15
N GLY A 181 6.84 13.65 -9.82
CA GLY A 181 6.18 14.57 -10.72
C GLY A 181 7.09 15.69 -11.21
N LEU A 182 7.82 16.33 -10.29
CA LEU A 182 8.78 17.39 -10.62
C LEU A 182 9.93 16.90 -11.50
N VAL A 183 10.56 15.77 -11.15
CA VAL A 183 11.69 15.22 -11.89
C VAL A 183 11.27 14.79 -13.27
N VAL A 184 10.16 14.05 -13.41
CA VAL A 184 9.65 13.61 -14.71
C VAL A 184 9.22 14.81 -15.55
N GLY A 185 8.56 15.80 -14.95
CA GLY A 185 8.11 17.01 -15.65
C GLY A 185 9.23 17.95 -16.08
N ALA A 186 10.32 18.04 -15.30
CA ALA A 186 11.46 18.90 -15.60
C ALA A 186 12.55 18.21 -16.45
N THR A 187 12.57 16.87 -16.48
CA THR A 187 13.58 16.10 -17.21
C THR A 187 12.94 15.16 -18.23
N SER A 188 12.79 13.88 -17.90
CA SER A 188 12.11 12.88 -18.72
C SER A 188 11.60 11.72 -17.88
N PRO A 189 10.62 10.94 -18.39
CA PRO A 189 10.22 9.68 -17.79
C PRO A 189 11.36 8.69 -17.57
N GLY A 190 12.33 8.62 -18.49
CA GLY A 190 13.49 7.72 -18.38
C GLY A 190 14.35 7.98 -17.14
N VAL A 191 14.53 9.25 -16.75
CA VAL A 191 15.25 9.65 -15.53
C VAL A 191 14.46 9.22 -14.28
N GLY A 192 13.14 9.41 -14.28
CA GLY A 192 12.29 8.95 -13.17
C GLY A 192 12.37 7.44 -12.93
N ILE A 193 12.38 6.64 -14.01
CA ILE A 193 12.58 5.19 -13.92
C ILE A 193 14.01 4.83 -13.47
N ALA A 194 15.03 5.58 -13.91
CA ALA A 194 16.41 5.34 -13.48
C ALA A 194 16.58 5.57 -11.97
N VAL A 195 15.90 6.56 -11.40
CA VAL A 195 15.86 6.80 -9.94
C VAL A 195 15.24 5.59 -9.23
N ASP A 196 14.13 5.06 -9.74
CA ASP A 196 13.51 3.85 -9.18
C ASP A 196 14.46 2.65 -9.23
N ALA A 197 15.12 2.44 -10.38
CA ALA A 197 16.09 1.37 -10.57
C ALA A 197 17.24 1.44 -9.53
N ALA A 198 17.83 2.63 -9.35
CA ALA A 198 18.86 2.86 -8.35
C ALA A 198 18.33 2.61 -6.93
N SER A 199 17.08 3.04 -6.65
CA SER A 199 16.46 2.84 -5.34
C SER A 199 16.30 1.35 -4.98
N PHE A 200 15.91 0.52 -5.96
CA PHE A 200 15.74 -0.91 -5.77
C PHE A 200 17.07 -1.60 -5.51
N LEU A 201 18.12 -1.25 -6.25
CA LEU A 201 19.46 -1.81 -6.04
C LEU A 201 20.07 -1.37 -4.71
N LEU A 202 19.85 -0.11 -4.29
CA LEU A 202 20.23 0.36 -2.96
C LEU A 202 19.43 -0.35 -1.85
N ALA A 203 18.14 -0.58 -2.05
CA ALA A 203 17.32 -1.35 -1.12
C ALA A 203 17.81 -2.80 -0.98
N ALA A 204 18.18 -3.43 -2.11
CA ALA A 204 18.82 -4.75 -2.11
C ALA A 204 20.13 -4.73 -1.32
N ALA A 205 20.97 -3.69 -1.46
CA ALA A 205 22.22 -3.57 -0.71
C ALA A 205 21.97 -3.40 0.81
N PHE A 206 21.01 -2.57 1.22
CA PHE A 206 20.67 -2.41 2.64
C PHE A 206 20.15 -3.71 3.26
N ILE A 207 19.21 -4.38 2.58
CA ILE A 207 18.61 -5.62 3.07
C ILE A 207 19.63 -6.78 3.00
N GLY A 208 20.50 -6.80 1.99
CA GLY A 208 21.58 -7.77 1.87
C GLY A 208 22.67 -7.62 2.92
N ALA A 209 22.84 -6.43 3.50
CA ALA A 209 23.75 -6.19 4.62
C ALA A 209 23.21 -6.69 5.97
N MET A 210 21.95 -7.16 6.00
CA MET A 210 21.33 -7.71 7.20
C MET A 210 21.96 -9.04 7.59
N ARG A 211 22.03 -9.31 8.90
CA ARG A 211 22.51 -10.58 9.45
C ARG A 211 21.39 -11.24 10.23
N MET A 212 20.70 -12.17 9.59
CA MET A 212 19.55 -12.86 10.18
C MET A 212 19.93 -14.26 10.67
N PRO A 213 19.41 -14.68 11.82
CA PRO A 213 19.48 -16.09 12.23
C PRO A 213 18.88 -16.99 11.15
N ALA A 214 19.42 -18.21 11.01
CA ALA A 214 18.87 -19.20 10.08
C ALA A 214 17.37 -19.41 10.36
N ALA A 215 16.55 -19.40 9.30
CA ALA A 215 15.12 -19.58 9.44
C ALA A 215 14.84 -20.96 10.07
N LEU A 216 14.12 -20.97 11.20
CA LEU A 216 13.55 -22.20 11.72
C LEU A 216 12.54 -22.71 10.70
N ARG A 217 12.78 -23.93 10.17
CA ARG A 217 11.81 -24.61 9.31
C ARG A 217 10.53 -24.79 10.11
N MET A 218 9.42 -24.22 9.65
CA MET A 218 8.11 -24.59 10.19
C MET A 218 7.76 -25.99 9.70
N GLU A 219 7.45 -26.89 10.63
CA GLU A 219 6.84 -28.19 10.33
C GLU A 219 5.48 -27.95 9.68
N GLY A 220 5.26 -28.61 8.53
CA GLY A 220 4.19 -28.26 7.60
C GLY A 220 2.81 -28.73 8.05
N SER A 221 1.89 -27.79 8.20
CA SER A 221 0.48 -28.00 7.91
C SER A 221 0.28 -28.10 6.38
N SER A 222 -0.75 -28.82 5.94
CA SER A 222 -1.08 -28.89 4.51
C SER A 222 -1.65 -27.55 4.04
N PHE A 223 -0.89 -26.80 3.23
CA PHE A 223 -1.27 -25.50 2.66
C PHE A 223 -2.67 -25.49 2.01
N VAL A 224 -3.01 -26.53 1.26
CA VAL A 224 -4.34 -26.67 0.63
C VAL A 224 -5.43 -26.78 1.70
N GLY A 225 -5.14 -27.45 2.81
CA GLY A 225 -6.02 -27.51 3.98
C GLY A 225 -6.19 -26.15 4.64
N GLU A 226 -5.11 -25.38 4.82
CA GLU A 226 -5.17 -24.03 5.40
C GLU A 226 -5.91 -23.04 4.51
N LEU A 227 -5.71 -23.10 3.20
CA LEU A 227 -6.49 -22.35 2.21
C LEU A 227 -7.97 -22.72 2.29
N ARG A 228 -8.28 -24.02 2.25
CA ARG A 228 -9.67 -24.50 2.31
C ARG A 228 -10.38 -24.03 3.59
N GLU A 229 -9.69 -24.11 4.72
CA GLU A 229 -10.22 -23.66 6.01
C GLU A 229 -10.39 -22.13 6.05
N GLY A 230 -9.41 -21.37 5.54
CA GLY A 230 -9.51 -19.92 5.42
C GLY A 230 -10.65 -19.47 4.50
N TRP A 231 -10.86 -20.16 3.38
CA TRP A 231 -11.96 -19.90 2.47
C TRP A 231 -13.32 -20.18 3.12
N HIS A 232 -13.43 -21.27 3.88
CA HIS A 232 -14.66 -21.58 4.61
C HIS A 232 -14.97 -20.50 5.66
N GLU A 233 -13.98 -20.05 6.42
CA GLU A 233 -14.16 -18.98 7.41
C GLU A 233 -14.49 -17.62 6.78
N PHE A 234 -13.89 -17.31 5.63
CA PHE A 234 -14.17 -16.10 4.87
C PHE A 234 -15.59 -16.11 4.29
N SER A 235 -15.97 -17.20 3.63
CA SER A 235 -17.27 -17.33 2.95
C SER A 235 -18.44 -17.51 3.92
N SER A 236 -18.21 -17.97 5.15
CA SER A 236 -19.24 -18.11 6.18
C SER A 236 -19.72 -16.78 6.78
N ARG A 237 -19.06 -15.66 6.48
CA ARG A 237 -19.32 -14.32 7.04
C ARG A 237 -19.91 -13.39 5.97
N PRO A 238 -21.24 -13.23 5.88
CA PRO A 238 -21.90 -12.46 4.82
C PRO A 238 -21.42 -11.00 4.70
N TRP A 239 -21.24 -10.32 5.82
CA TRP A 239 -20.78 -8.92 5.83
C TRP A 239 -19.38 -8.75 5.25
N LEU A 240 -18.50 -9.73 5.47
CA LEU A 240 -17.10 -9.69 5.08
C LEU A 240 -16.95 -9.86 3.57
N TRP A 241 -17.46 -10.96 3.02
CA TRP A 241 -17.32 -11.19 1.58
C TRP A 241 -18.12 -10.17 0.76
N ALA A 242 -19.23 -9.63 1.27
CA ALA A 242 -19.98 -8.57 0.62
C ALA A 242 -19.16 -7.29 0.48
N ILE A 243 -18.46 -6.85 1.54
CA ILE A 243 -17.58 -5.68 1.48
C ILE A 243 -16.38 -5.97 0.58
N VAL A 244 -15.77 -7.15 0.65
CA VAL A 244 -14.63 -7.48 -0.21
C VAL A 244 -15.00 -7.52 -1.69
N ALA A 245 -16.18 -8.07 -2.04
CA ALA A 245 -16.68 -8.04 -3.41
C ALA A 245 -16.94 -6.61 -3.89
N GLN A 246 -17.57 -5.77 -3.05
CA GLN A 246 -17.78 -4.36 -3.33
C GLN A 246 -16.45 -3.61 -3.50
N PHE A 247 -15.49 -3.83 -2.61
CA PHE A 247 -14.20 -3.16 -2.62
C PHE A 247 -13.34 -3.61 -3.80
N GLY A 248 -13.45 -4.88 -4.24
CA GLY A 248 -12.84 -5.36 -5.47
C GLY A 248 -13.33 -4.59 -6.71
N VAL A 249 -14.64 -4.36 -6.82
CA VAL A 249 -15.22 -3.55 -7.92
C VAL A 249 -14.76 -2.10 -7.84
N VAL A 250 -14.84 -1.51 -6.65
CA VAL A 250 -14.40 -0.13 -6.40
C VAL A 250 -12.92 0.05 -6.74
N ASN A 251 -12.03 -0.82 -6.25
CA ASN A 251 -10.61 -0.75 -6.55
C ASN A 251 -10.34 -0.87 -8.05
N ALA A 252 -11.03 -1.76 -8.77
CA ALA A 252 -10.86 -1.88 -10.21
C ALA A 252 -11.19 -0.56 -10.92
N VAL A 253 -12.33 0.03 -10.57
CA VAL A 253 -12.86 1.22 -11.22
C VAL A 253 -12.04 2.46 -10.87
N GLU A 254 -11.73 2.67 -9.59
CA GLU A 254 -10.89 3.77 -9.09
C GLU A 254 -9.47 3.66 -9.66
N GLN A 255 -8.83 2.47 -9.62
CA GLN A 255 -7.47 2.31 -10.15
C GLN A 255 -7.40 2.55 -11.66
N GLY A 256 -8.41 2.11 -12.41
CA GLY A 256 -8.54 2.41 -13.84
C GLY A 256 -8.72 3.90 -14.12
N ALA A 257 -9.63 4.57 -13.40
CA ALA A 257 -9.87 6.00 -13.57
C ALA A 257 -8.65 6.84 -13.15
N GLU A 258 -8.10 6.60 -11.97
CA GLU A 258 -7.00 7.39 -11.42
C GLU A 258 -5.68 7.11 -12.12
N ASN A 259 -5.27 5.84 -12.30
CA ASN A 259 -3.92 5.54 -12.81
C ASN A 259 -3.82 5.55 -14.34
N VAL A 260 -4.94 5.43 -15.07
CA VAL A 260 -4.95 5.47 -16.55
C VAL A 260 -5.45 6.83 -17.05
N LEU A 261 -6.64 7.25 -16.62
CA LEU A 261 -7.26 8.48 -17.12
C LEU A 261 -6.68 9.73 -16.43
N GLY A 262 -6.33 9.64 -15.16
CA GLY A 262 -5.71 10.73 -14.39
C GLY A 262 -4.45 11.31 -15.05
N PRO A 263 -3.39 10.53 -15.30
CA PRO A 263 -2.19 11.00 -16.00
C PRO A 263 -2.48 11.57 -17.39
N ALA A 264 -3.41 10.97 -18.14
CA ALA A 264 -3.78 11.45 -19.46
C ALA A 264 -4.47 12.82 -19.41
N ILE A 265 -5.34 13.05 -18.43
CA ILE A 265 -5.98 14.35 -18.19
C ILE A 265 -4.96 15.37 -17.72
N ALA A 266 -4.05 14.98 -16.80
CA ALA A 266 -2.99 15.87 -16.34
C ALA A 266 -2.05 16.29 -17.47
N LYS A 267 -1.71 15.36 -18.38
CA LYS A 267 -0.97 15.63 -19.61
C LYS A 267 -1.69 16.64 -20.51
N ALA A 268 -3.00 16.49 -20.68
CA ALA A 268 -3.79 17.36 -21.55
C ALA A 268 -4.05 18.76 -20.95
N HIS A 269 -4.22 18.88 -19.62
CA HIS A 269 -4.81 20.09 -19.02
C HIS A 269 -4.05 20.68 -17.83
N PHE A 270 -3.15 19.94 -17.19
CA PHE A 270 -2.56 20.33 -15.89
C PHE A 270 -1.04 20.39 -15.88
N GLY A 271 -0.41 20.57 -17.03
CA GLY A 271 1.06 20.65 -17.11
C GLY A 271 1.77 19.30 -16.95
N GLY A 272 1.07 18.20 -17.26
CA GLY A 272 1.67 16.86 -17.33
C GLY A 272 2.07 16.28 -15.98
N ALA A 273 3.28 15.73 -15.93
CA ALA A 273 3.77 14.96 -14.80
C ALA A 273 3.83 15.78 -13.51
N THR A 274 4.17 17.06 -13.60
CA THR A 274 4.18 17.97 -12.46
C THR A 274 2.79 18.12 -11.84
N GLY A 275 1.77 18.38 -12.67
CA GLY A 275 0.38 18.49 -12.22
C GLY A 275 -0.13 17.19 -11.60
N TRP A 276 0.17 16.04 -12.21
CA TRP A 276 -0.19 14.74 -11.68
C TRP A 276 0.49 14.44 -10.33
N GLY A 277 1.77 14.77 -10.20
CA GLY A 277 2.50 14.64 -8.93
C GLY A 277 1.89 15.49 -7.81
N LEU A 278 1.44 16.72 -8.11
CA LEU A 278 0.73 17.57 -7.15
C LEU A 278 -0.61 16.96 -6.69
N ILE A 279 -1.37 16.38 -7.63
CA ILE A 279 -2.64 15.69 -7.33
C ILE A 279 -2.41 14.50 -6.38
N LEU A 280 -1.45 13.63 -6.70
CA LEU A 280 -1.09 12.47 -5.86
C LEU A 280 -0.56 12.89 -4.47
N THR A 281 0.21 13.98 -4.43
CA THR A 281 0.72 14.54 -3.17
C THR A 281 -0.43 15.02 -2.29
N ALA A 282 -1.41 15.72 -2.88
CA ALA A 282 -2.58 16.20 -2.16
C ALA A 282 -3.45 15.06 -1.64
N GLN A 283 -3.66 14.00 -2.45
CA GLN A 283 -4.32 12.77 -2.01
C GLN A 283 -3.62 12.16 -0.81
N SER A 284 -2.28 12.09 -0.85
CA SER A 284 -1.47 11.56 0.25
C SER A 284 -1.53 12.41 1.53
N VAL A 285 -1.61 13.74 1.41
CA VAL A 285 -1.89 14.63 2.55
C VAL A 285 -3.29 14.36 3.11
N GLY A 286 -4.27 14.13 2.24
CA GLY A 286 -5.62 13.70 2.62
C GLY A 286 -5.62 12.45 3.48
N LEU A 287 -4.83 11.43 3.13
CA LEU A 287 -4.68 10.20 3.93
C LEU A 287 -4.23 10.53 5.37
N ILE A 288 -3.21 11.38 5.54
CA ILE A 288 -2.76 11.81 6.88
C ILE A 288 -3.89 12.50 7.65
N VAL A 289 -4.59 13.42 7.00
CA VAL A 289 -5.71 14.16 7.62
C VAL A 289 -6.82 13.20 8.03
N GLY A 290 -7.17 12.20 7.22
CA GLY A 290 -8.16 11.17 7.57
C GLY A 290 -7.79 10.38 8.83
N GLY A 291 -6.51 10.03 8.98
CA GLY A 291 -6.01 9.42 10.21
C GLY A 291 -6.15 10.34 11.44
N LEU A 292 -5.83 11.63 11.29
CA LEU A 292 -6.02 12.63 12.35
C LEU A 292 -7.49 12.86 12.71
N VAL A 293 -8.39 12.78 11.72
CA VAL A 293 -9.84 12.86 11.95
C VAL A 293 -10.29 11.73 12.87
N LEU A 294 -9.86 10.48 12.64
CA LEU A 294 -10.25 9.33 13.47
C LEU A 294 -9.58 9.28 14.86
N LEU A 295 -8.58 10.13 15.12
CA LEU A 295 -8.11 10.36 16.49
C LEU A 295 -9.14 11.14 17.33
N ARG A 296 -9.89 12.05 16.69
CA ARG A 296 -10.91 12.88 17.35
C ARG A 296 -12.32 12.31 17.22
N PHE A 297 -12.62 11.70 16.08
CA PHE A 297 -13.92 11.13 15.78
C PHE A 297 -13.90 9.61 15.91
N ARG A 298 -14.73 9.07 16.80
CA ARG A 298 -14.80 7.63 17.08
C ARG A 298 -16.23 7.15 16.80
N PRO A 299 -16.55 6.75 15.56
CA PRO A 299 -17.89 6.31 15.24
C PRO A 299 -18.22 5.00 15.97
N ASP A 300 -19.43 4.90 16.50
CA ASP A 300 -19.93 3.66 17.11
C ASP A 300 -20.21 2.58 16.07
N ARG A 301 -20.59 2.97 14.85
CA ARG A 301 -20.90 2.06 13.72
C ARG A 301 -19.78 2.10 12.71
N LEU A 302 -18.78 1.24 12.90
CA LEU A 302 -17.51 1.28 12.17
C LEU A 302 -17.71 1.14 10.65
N LEU A 303 -18.38 0.07 10.20
CA LEU A 303 -18.57 -0.19 8.76
C LEU A 303 -19.46 0.84 8.06
N LEU A 304 -20.49 1.34 8.73
CA LEU A 304 -21.32 2.42 8.20
C LEU A 304 -20.48 3.69 7.99
N ALA A 305 -19.71 4.10 9.00
CA ALA A 305 -18.84 5.26 8.90
C ALA A 305 -17.73 5.07 7.86
N ALA A 306 -17.16 3.86 7.75
CA ALA A 306 -16.18 3.51 6.72
C ALA A 306 -16.76 3.70 5.32
N THR A 307 -17.93 3.11 5.07
CA THR A 307 -18.62 3.13 3.77
C THR A 307 -19.03 4.55 3.37
N LEU A 308 -19.57 5.33 4.32
CA LEU A 308 -19.93 6.73 4.08
C LEU A 308 -18.69 7.61 3.88
N GLY A 309 -17.60 7.35 4.61
CA GLY A 309 -16.33 8.03 4.43
C GLY A 309 -15.75 7.80 3.04
N PHE A 310 -15.87 6.58 2.51
CA PHE A 310 -15.39 6.25 1.17
C PHE A 310 -16.11 7.05 0.06
N LEU A 311 -17.36 7.49 0.27
CA LEU A 311 -18.07 8.35 -0.69
C LEU A 311 -17.37 9.69 -0.96
N LEU A 312 -16.39 10.08 -0.14
CA LEU A 312 -15.54 11.24 -0.38
C LEU A 312 -14.58 11.08 -1.58
N THR A 313 -14.43 9.88 -2.16
CA THR A 313 -13.68 9.70 -3.43
C THR A 313 -14.49 10.18 -4.65
N ILE A 314 -15.82 10.14 -4.58
CA ILE A 314 -16.70 10.47 -5.71
C ILE A 314 -16.51 11.92 -6.19
N PRO A 315 -16.46 12.96 -5.32
CA PRO A 315 -16.16 14.32 -5.76
C PRO A 315 -14.87 14.45 -6.57
N PHE A 316 -13.82 13.69 -6.25
CA PHE A 316 -12.57 13.73 -7.00
C PHE A 316 -12.76 13.25 -8.43
N LEU A 317 -13.43 12.11 -8.63
CA LEU A 317 -13.77 11.60 -9.96
C LEU A 317 -14.65 12.60 -10.74
N LEU A 318 -15.66 13.19 -10.09
CA LEU A 318 -16.54 14.17 -10.73
C LEU A 318 -15.77 15.42 -11.17
N VAL A 319 -14.92 15.96 -10.32
CA VAL A 319 -14.07 17.13 -10.63
C VAL A 319 -13.08 16.80 -11.74
N LEU A 320 -12.51 15.59 -11.75
CA LEU A 320 -11.61 15.13 -12.83
C LEU A 320 -12.35 15.00 -14.18
N SER A 321 -13.66 14.80 -14.18
CA SER A 321 -14.48 14.64 -15.39
C SER A 321 -14.85 15.94 -16.11
N VAL A 322 -14.61 17.10 -15.48
CA VAL A 322 -15.01 18.42 -16.00
C VAL A 322 -13.80 19.34 -16.24
N PRO A 323 -13.88 20.28 -17.19
CA PRO A 323 -12.86 21.31 -17.33
C PRO A 323 -12.84 22.19 -16.07
N THR A 324 -11.76 22.14 -15.31
CA THR A 324 -11.60 22.91 -14.08
C THR A 324 -10.15 23.34 -13.88
N ALA A 325 -9.91 24.24 -12.94
CA ALA A 325 -8.54 24.59 -12.54
C ALA A 325 -7.90 23.44 -11.76
N LEU A 326 -6.57 23.30 -11.88
CA LEU A 326 -5.78 22.31 -11.13
C LEU A 326 -6.06 22.36 -9.62
N ALA A 327 -6.27 23.55 -9.06
CA ALA A 327 -6.59 23.73 -7.65
C ALA A 327 -7.87 22.96 -7.22
N GLY A 328 -8.89 22.89 -8.08
CA GLY A 328 -10.10 22.12 -7.81
C GLY A 328 -9.83 20.62 -7.76
N VAL A 329 -9.01 20.10 -8.70
CA VAL A 329 -8.63 18.68 -8.75
C VAL A 329 -7.77 18.30 -7.55
N VAL A 330 -6.82 19.17 -7.17
CA VAL A 330 -5.97 19.02 -5.98
C VAL A 330 -6.80 18.98 -4.70
N ALA A 331 -7.78 19.87 -4.55
CA ALA A 331 -8.70 19.84 -3.42
C ALA A 331 -9.55 18.56 -3.38
N GLY A 332 -10.08 18.14 -4.54
CA GLY A 332 -10.81 16.88 -4.68
C GLY A 332 -9.96 15.67 -4.28
N ALA A 333 -8.72 15.61 -4.73
CA ALA A 333 -7.79 14.54 -4.40
C ALA A 333 -7.50 14.47 -2.89
N ALA A 334 -7.28 15.62 -2.24
CA ALA A 334 -7.11 15.68 -0.79
C ALA A 334 -8.35 15.15 -0.02
N VAL A 335 -9.55 15.50 -0.49
CA VAL A 335 -10.80 14.98 0.10
C VAL A 335 -10.94 13.47 -0.12
N ALA A 336 -10.62 12.97 -1.32
CA ALA A 336 -10.59 11.54 -1.60
C ALA A 336 -9.63 10.78 -0.68
N GLY A 337 -8.43 11.32 -0.47
CA GLY A 337 -7.46 10.77 0.49
C GLY A 337 -8.01 10.64 1.91
N ILE A 338 -8.78 11.61 2.39
CA ILE A 338 -9.44 11.51 3.72
C ILE A 338 -10.38 10.31 3.74
N GLY A 339 -11.22 10.15 2.70
CA GLY A 339 -12.16 9.04 2.59
C GLY A 339 -11.50 7.67 2.56
N ILE A 340 -10.43 7.54 1.77
CA ILE A 340 -9.65 6.30 1.63
C ILE A 340 -9.06 5.86 2.98
N GLU A 341 -8.41 6.77 3.71
CA GLU A 341 -7.81 6.42 5.01
C GLU A 341 -8.87 6.13 6.07
N VAL A 342 -9.96 6.90 6.11
CA VAL A 342 -11.08 6.65 7.04
C VAL A 342 -11.65 5.26 6.83
N PHE A 343 -11.88 4.88 5.57
CA PHE A 343 -12.32 3.52 5.23
C PHE A 343 -11.30 2.48 5.70
N GLY A 344 -10.02 2.63 5.35
CA GLY A 344 -8.98 1.66 5.67
C GLY A 344 -8.82 1.41 7.18
N ILE A 345 -8.77 2.48 7.99
CA ILE A 345 -8.63 2.35 9.45
C ILE A 345 -9.85 1.64 10.08
N LEU A 346 -11.06 2.04 9.68
CA LEU A 346 -12.29 1.47 10.24
C LEU A 346 -12.51 0.02 9.77
N TRP A 347 -12.12 -0.31 8.54
CA TRP A 347 -12.11 -1.67 8.02
C TRP A 347 -11.17 -2.57 8.82
N ASP A 348 -9.90 -2.18 8.94
CA ASP A 348 -8.90 -2.91 9.71
C ASP A 348 -9.34 -3.11 11.16
N THR A 349 -9.93 -2.07 11.77
CA THR A 349 -10.46 -2.14 13.14
C THR A 349 -11.61 -3.13 13.24
N THR A 350 -12.55 -3.12 12.28
CA THR A 350 -13.70 -4.05 12.30
C THR A 350 -13.24 -5.49 12.15
N ILE A 351 -12.35 -5.75 11.19
CA ILE A 351 -11.74 -7.07 10.97
C ILE A 351 -11.07 -7.58 12.24
N GLN A 352 -10.32 -6.73 12.94
CA GLN A 352 -9.64 -7.09 14.20
C GLN A 352 -10.59 -7.31 15.39
N GLN A 353 -11.75 -6.65 15.42
CA GLN A 353 -12.74 -6.81 16.49
C GLN A 353 -13.64 -8.04 16.29
N GLU A 354 -14.04 -8.32 15.04
CA GLU A 354 -15.06 -9.33 14.72
C GLU A 354 -14.48 -10.72 14.40
N ILE A 355 -13.16 -10.81 14.19
CA ILE A 355 -12.49 -12.06 13.82
C ILE A 355 -11.53 -12.47 14.94
N ALA A 356 -11.72 -13.70 15.43
CA ALA A 356 -10.85 -14.30 16.44
C ALA A 356 -9.39 -14.32 15.98
N GLN A 357 -8.46 -14.08 16.91
CA GLN A 357 -7.04 -13.90 16.56
C GLN A 357 -6.43 -15.10 15.83
N GLU A 358 -6.88 -16.33 16.11
CA GLU A 358 -6.36 -17.54 15.46
C GLU A 358 -6.77 -17.63 13.99
N LYS A 359 -7.85 -16.96 13.60
CA LYS A 359 -8.45 -16.98 12.26
C LYS A 359 -8.10 -15.75 11.42
N LEU A 360 -7.69 -14.67 12.08
CA LEU A 360 -7.46 -13.35 11.49
C LEU A 360 -6.52 -13.40 10.28
N SER A 361 -5.38 -14.08 10.40
CA SER A 361 -4.38 -14.15 9.32
C SER A 361 -4.93 -14.78 8.03
N ARG A 362 -5.75 -15.83 8.16
CA ARG A 362 -6.35 -16.56 7.04
C ARG A 362 -7.44 -15.73 6.37
N VAL A 363 -8.28 -15.09 7.18
CA VAL A 363 -9.33 -14.20 6.69
C VAL A 363 -8.74 -12.98 5.97
N SER A 364 -7.72 -12.35 6.55
CA SER A 364 -7.03 -11.20 5.93
C SER A 364 -6.36 -11.55 4.60
N ALA A 365 -5.93 -12.80 4.39
CA ALA A 365 -5.37 -13.23 3.10
C ALA A 365 -6.42 -13.23 1.98
N TYR A 366 -7.65 -13.68 2.28
CA TYR A 366 -8.76 -13.67 1.32
C TYR A 366 -9.34 -12.26 1.12
N ASP A 367 -9.39 -11.46 2.18
CA ASP A 367 -9.71 -10.02 2.10
C ASP A 367 -8.76 -9.29 1.15
N GLY A 368 -7.44 -9.41 1.39
CA GLY A 368 -6.43 -8.77 0.56
C GLY A 368 -6.51 -9.23 -0.89
N LEU A 369 -6.60 -10.55 -1.13
CA LEU A 369 -6.70 -11.10 -2.49
C LEU A 369 -7.96 -10.64 -3.21
N GLY A 370 -9.13 -10.76 -2.57
CA GLY A 370 -10.42 -10.38 -3.17
C GLY A 370 -10.49 -8.89 -3.49
N SER A 371 -9.91 -8.06 -2.61
CA SER A 371 -9.86 -6.60 -2.79
C SER A 371 -9.02 -6.15 -3.99
N VAL A 372 -7.97 -6.89 -4.36
CA VAL A 372 -7.07 -6.52 -5.48
C VAL A 372 -7.30 -7.32 -6.76
N ALA A 373 -8.06 -8.42 -6.68
CA ALA A 373 -8.23 -9.37 -7.78
C ALA A 373 -8.74 -8.75 -9.10
N LEU A 374 -9.59 -7.72 -8.99
CA LEU A 374 -10.19 -7.05 -10.15
C LEU A 374 -9.40 -5.83 -10.64
N ILE A 375 -8.36 -5.39 -9.94
CA ILE A 375 -7.53 -4.24 -10.34
C ILE A 375 -6.96 -4.38 -11.76
N PRO A 376 -6.37 -5.54 -12.17
CA PRO A 376 -5.85 -5.67 -13.53
C PRO A 376 -6.92 -5.47 -14.61
N LEU A 377 -8.15 -5.91 -14.34
CA LEU A 377 -9.28 -5.75 -15.26
C LEU A 377 -9.65 -4.27 -15.40
N GLY A 378 -9.76 -3.55 -14.28
CA GLY A 378 -10.06 -2.12 -14.28
C GLY A 378 -9.02 -1.30 -15.06
N LEU A 379 -7.73 -1.59 -14.84
CA LEU A 379 -6.62 -0.97 -15.58
C LEU A 379 -6.69 -1.26 -17.08
N ALA A 380 -6.93 -2.52 -17.47
CA ALA A 380 -6.97 -2.93 -18.88
C ALA A 380 -8.17 -2.36 -19.64
N VAL A 381 -9.31 -2.15 -18.97
CA VAL A 381 -10.57 -1.73 -19.61
C VAL A 381 -10.73 -0.21 -19.66
N ALA A 382 -10.18 0.54 -18.69
CA ALA A 382 -10.37 1.99 -18.59
C ALA A 382 -9.95 2.75 -19.86
N GLY A 383 -8.79 2.42 -20.43
CA GLY A 383 -8.26 3.07 -21.63
C GLY A 383 -9.12 2.82 -22.88
N PRO A 384 -9.41 1.56 -23.26
CA PRO A 384 -10.29 1.24 -24.40
C PRO A 384 -11.70 1.84 -24.28
N VAL A 385 -12.31 1.79 -23.09
CA VAL A 385 -13.63 2.41 -22.88
C VAL A 385 -13.55 3.93 -23.06
N ALA A 386 -12.50 4.57 -22.55
CA ALA A 386 -12.29 6.01 -22.76
C ALA A 386 -11.99 6.39 -24.22
N GLN A 387 -11.49 5.46 -25.03
CA GLN A 387 -11.31 5.67 -26.48
C GLN A 387 -12.64 5.54 -27.23
N ALA A 388 -13.49 4.58 -26.86
CA ALA A 388 -14.76 4.33 -27.52
C ALA A 388 -15.87 5.32 -27.10
N ALA A 389 -16.01 5.57 -25.79
CA ALA A 389 -17.08 6.38 -25.20
C ALA A 389 -16.62 7.80 -24.81
N GLY A 390 -15.32 8.08 -24.84
CA GLY A 390 -14.73 9.33 -24.37
C GLY A 390 -14.34 9.30 -22.89
N THR A 391 -13.35 10.13 -22.53
CA THR A 391 -12.80 10.16 -21.16
C THR A 391 -13.84 10.54 -20.11
N ARG A 392 -14.63 11.59 -20.38
CA ARG A 392 -15.61 12.10 -19.41
C ARG A 392 -16.73 11.08 -19.11
N PRO A 393 -17.44 10.50 -20.10
CA PRO A 393 -18.40 9.43 -19.84
C PRO A 393 -17.80 8.23 -19.11
N THR A 394 -16.53 7.89 -19.38
CA THR A 394 -15.84 6.80 -18.70
C THR A 394 -15.63 7.10 -17.22
N ILE A 395 -15.19 8.32 -16.87
CA ILE A 395 -15.03 8.73 -15.47
C ILE A 395 -16.39 8.84 -14.75
N LEU A 396 -17.42 9.33 -15.43
CA LEU A 396 -18.77 9.37 -14.85
C LEU A 396 -19.33 7.97 -14.63
N GLY A 397 -19.11 7.03 -15.56
CA GLY A 397 -19.43 5.62 -15.38
C GLY A 397 -18.67 4.99 -14.22
N ALA A 398 -17.38 5.33 -14.08
CA ALA A 398 -16.56 4.90 -12.95
C ALA A 398 -17.12 5.42 -11.61
N ALA A 399 -17.43 6.72 -11.52
CA ALA A 399 -18.04 7.33 -10.35
C ALA A 399 -19.41 6.71 -10.03
N ALA A 400 -20.24 6.44 -11.04
CA ALA A 400 -21.54 5.81 -10.85
C ALA A 400 -21.44 4.36 -10.37
N LEU A 401 -20.49 3.58 -10.90
CA LEU A 401 -20.23 2.22 -10.44
C LEU A 401 -19.65 2.19 -9.02
N SER A 402 -18.70 3.07 -8.72
CA SER A 402 -18.12 3.21 -7.38
C SER A 402 -19.19 3.60 -6.35
N LEU A 403 -20.02 4.61 -6.67
CA LEU A 403 -21.15 5.04 -5.85
C LEU A 403 -22.19 3.94 -5.68
N GLY A 404 -22.60 3.29 -6.78
CA GLY A 404 -23.60 2.23 -6.77
C GLY A 404 -23.15 1.01 -5.95
N ALA A 405 -21.91 0.56 -6.12
CA ALA A 405 -21.35 -0.54 -5.35
C ALA A 405 -21.28 -0.18 -3.85
N THR A 406 -20.81 1.02 -3.52
CA THR A 406 -20.71 1.51 -2.15
C THR A 406 -22.08 1.61 -1.46
N LEU A 407 -23.09 2.14 -2.16
CA LEU A 407 -24.46 2.22 -1.65
C LEU A 407 -25.14 0.85 -1.55
N ALA A 408 -24.86 -0.07 -2.49
CA ALA A 408 -25.42 -1.43 -2.45
C ALA A 408 -24.97 -2.19 -1.21
N VAL A 409 -23.73 -2.01 -0.76
CA VAL A 409 -23.21 -2.65 0.46
C VAL A 409 -23.98 -2.20 1.72
N LEU A 410 -24.52 -0.97 1.72
CA LEU A 410 -25.35 -0.47 2.82
C LEU A 410 -26.72 -1.17 2.92
N LEU A 411 -27.15 -1.93 1.92
CA LEU A 411 -28.37 -2.73 2.01
C LEU A 411 -28.20 -3.89 3.01
N SER A 412 -26.98 -4.39 3.17
CA SER A 412 -26.64 -5.37 4.19
C SER A 412 -26.95 -4.82 5.58
N ARG A 413 -27.70 -5.59 6.38
CA ARG A 413 -28.03 -5.18 7.76
C ARG A 413 -26.78 -5.14 8.62
N ASP A 414 -25.93 -6.14 8.50
CA ASP A 414 -24.70 -6.28 9.28
C ASP A 414 -23.78 -5.07 9.12
N VAL A 415 -23.62 -4.57 7.89
CA VAL A 415 -22.83 -3.36 7.60
C VAL A 415 -23.37 -2.12 8.32
N ARG A 416 -24.70 -2.04 8.49
CA ARG A 416 -25.36 -0.90 9.17
C ARG A 416 -25.41 -1.03 10.69
N THR A 417 -25.26 -2.24 11.22
CA THR A 417 -25.54 -2.52 12.63
C THR A 417 -24.33 -2.99 13.44
N ILE A 418 -23.24 -3.44 12.81
CA ILE A 418 -22.00 -3.78 13.52
C ILE A 418 -21.54 -2.54 14.29
N ARG A 419 -21.41 -2.71 15.61
CA ARG A 419 -20.99 -1.68 16.54
C ARG A 419 -19.59 -1.98 17.02
N ARG A 420 -18.86 -0.92 17.35
CA ARG A 420 -17.61 -0.99 18.05
C ARG A 420 -17.79 -1.78 19.35
N SER A 421 -16.96 -2.81 19.52
CA SER A 421 -16.82 -3.55 20.80
C SER A 421 -16.01 -2.77 21.82
#